data_AF-A0A921F3H0-F1
#
_entry.id   AF-A0A921F3H0-F1
#
_cell.length_a   1.000
_cell.length_b   1.000
_cell.length_c   1.000
_cell.angle_alpha   90.00
_cell.angle_beta   90.00
_cell.angle_gamma   90.00
#
_symmetry.space_group_name_H-M   'P 1'
#
loop_
_entity.id
_entity.type
_entity.pdbx_description
1 polymer ?
#
loop_
_entity_poly.entity_id
_entity_poly.type
_entity_poly.pdbx_seq_one_letter_code
_entity_poly.pdbx_strand_id
1 'polypeptide(L)' 'HIMLVNLGEPITPGQDLKLTLHFSDGSESVTTVPARAFEGAQEEYHADDDDEGMDHGDMNHGDMNHGDMDHGSEGNDH' A
#
# COMPACT_ATOMS: atom_id res chain seq x y z
N HIS A 1 -5.47 -9.18 -17.29
CA HIS A 1 -4.87 -7.86 -17.54
C HIS A 1 -3.43 -8.05 -18.02
N ILE A 2 -2.97 -7.21 -18.94
CA ILE A 2 -1.57 -7.17 -19.39
C ILE A 2 -0.96 -5.91 -18.80
N MET A 3 0.17 -6.04 -18.12
CA MET A 3 0.89 -4.91 -17.54
C MET A 3 1.98 -4.47 -18.51
N LEU A 4 1.99 -3.19 -18.86
CA LEU A 4 3.03 -2.56 -19.66
C LEU A 4 4.06 -1.92 -18.73
N VAL A 5 5.34 -2.15 -18.98
CA VAL A 5 6.45 -1.61 -18.17
C VAL A 5 7.45 -0.89 -19.06
N ASN A 6 8.15 0.11 -18.50
CA ASN A 6 9.19 0.89 -19.21
C ASN A 6 8.69 1.48 -20.54
N LEU A 7 7.55 2.17 -20.51
CA LEU A 7 7.06 2.90 -21.67
C LEU A 7 8.07 3.97 -22.09
N GLY A 8 8.40 4.01 -23.39
CA GLY A 8 9.32 5.02 -23.94
C GLY A 8 8.70 6.42 -24.03
N GLU A 9 7.37 6.47 -24.08
CA GLU A 9 6.59 7.70 -24.19
C GLU A 9 5.36 7.65 -23.28
N PRO A 10 4.88 8.81 -22.79
CA PRO A 10 3.66 8.88 -21.99
C PRO A 10 2.43 8.53 -22.84
N ILE A 11 1.48 7.83 -22.21
CA ILE A 11 0.17 7.53 -22.80
C ILE A 11 -0.83 8.60 -22.33
N THR A 12 -1.53 9.21 -23.28
CA THR A 12 -2.55 10.24 -23.03
C THR A 12 -3.96 9.69 -23.24
N PRO A 13 -4.93 10.00 -22.36
CA PRO A 13 -6.33 9.64 -22.60
C PRO A 13 -6.84 10.14 -23.96
N GLY A 14 -7.62 9.32 -24.64
CA GLY A 14 -8.15 9.59 -25.98
C GLY A 14 -7.25 9.10 -27.13
N GLN A 15 -6.06 8.57 -26.84
CA GLN A 15 -5.21 7.96 -27.86
C GLN A 15 -5.68 6.56 -28.24
N ASP A 16 -5.61 6.21 -29.53
CA ASP A 16 -5.77 4.84 -30.01
C ASP A 16 -4.40 4.18 -30.19
N LEU A 17 -4.07 3.25 -29.29
CA LEU A 17 -2.78 2.56 -29.29
C LEU A 17 -2.87 1.27 -30.10
N LYS A 18 -2.01 1.09 -31.10
CA LYS A 18 -1.86 -0.19 -31.82
C LYS A 18 -0.89 -1.09 -31.08
N LEU A 19 -1.36 -2.26 -30.67
CA LEU A 19 -0.56 -3.31 -30.04
C LEU A 19 -0.46 -4.51 -30.97
N THR A 20 0.77 -5.00 -31.17
CA THR A 20 1.02 -6.29 -31.82
C THR A 20 1.18 -7.35 -30.73
N LEU A 21 0.31 -8.35 -30.75
CA LEU A 21 0.35 -9.51 -29.89
C LEU A 21 1.02 -10.66 -30.64
N HIS A 22 2.12 -11.18 -30.09
CA HIS A 22 2.79 -12.37 -30.60
C HIS A 22 2.36 -13.56 -29.77
N PHE A 23 1.90 -14.62 -30.42
CA PHE A 23 1.48 -15.85 -29.76
C PHE A 23 2.54 -16.93 -29.89
N SER A 24 2.51 -17.92 -29.00
CA SER A 24 3.51 -19.00 -28.97
C SER A 24 3.47 -19.92 -30.19
N ASP A 25 2.37 -19.92 -30.95
CA ASP A 25 2.25 -20.65 -32.22
C ASP A 25 2.92 -19.93 -33.40
N GLY A 26 3.55 -18.77 -33.15
CA GLY A 26 4.20 -17.95 -34.15
C GLY A 26 3.27 -17.00 -34.89
N SER A 27 1.97 -16.98 -34.57
CA SER A 27 1.03 -16.02 -35.14
C SER A 27 1.13 -14.65 -34.48
N GLU A 28 0.70 -13.63 -35.21
CA GLU A 28 0.63 -12.25 -34.73
C GLU A 28 -0.78 -11.69 -34.91
N SER A 29 -1.20 -10.84 -33.99
CA SER A 29 -2.45 -10.08 -34.12
C SER A 29 -2.23 -8.62 -33.76
N VAL A 30 -2.69 -7.74 -34.63
CA VAL A 30 -2.68 -6.29 -34.39
C VAL A 30 -4.04 -5.89 -33.86
N THR A 31 -4.06 -5.26 -32.69
CA THR A 31 -5.28 -4.72 -32.07
C THR A 31 -5.11 -3.25 -31.73
N THR A 32 -6.21 -2.50 -31.82
CA THR A 32 -6.25 -1.10 -31.43
C THR A 32 -6.94 -1.00 -30.08
N VAL A 33 -6.25 -0.42 -29.10
CA VAL A 33 -6.74 -0.26 -27.73
C VAL A 33 -6.86 1.23 -27.41
N PRO A 34 -8.07 1.73 -27.11
CA PRO A 34 -8.25 3.12 -26.74
C PRO A 34 -7.73 3.36 -25.32
N ALA A 35 -6.79 4.28 -25.17
CA ALA A 35 -6.32 4.79 -23.90
C ALA A 35 -7.44 5.62 -23.26
N ARG A 36 -7.94 5.16 -22.13
CA ARG A 36 -8.95 5.87 -21.33
C ARG A 36 -8.33 6.21 -19.99
N ALA A 37 -8.65 7.39 -19.46
CA ALA A 37 -8.35 7.67 -18.07
C ALA A 37 -9.08 6.60 -17.25
N PHE A 38 -8.32 5.82 -16.49
CA PHE A 38 -8.91 5.00 -15.45
C PHE A 38 -9.22 5.94 -14.30
N GLU A 39 -10.41 6.55 -14.34
CA GLU A 39 -11.03 7.13 -13.16
C GLU A 39 -11.34 5.92 -12.28
N GLY A 40 -10.37 5.53 -11.44
CA GLY A 40 -10.55 4.46 -10.48
C GLY A 40 -11.88 4.66 -9.76
N ALA A 41 -12.54 3.55 -9.48
CA ALA A 41 -13.73 3.46 -8.66
C ALA A 41 -13.78 4.65 -7.67
N GLN A 42 -14.91 5.36 -7.62
CA GLN A 42 -15.17 6.42 -6.64
C GLN A 42 -15.18 5.84 -5.23
N GLU A 43 -14.04 5.34 -4.79
CA GLU A 43 -13.71 4.96 -3.44
C GLU A 43 -13.26 6.27 -2.82
N GLU A 44 -14.24 7.12 -2.54
CA GLU A 44 -14.07 8.10 -1.48
C GLU A 44 -13.84 7.27 -0.21
N TYR A 45 -12.57 7.10 0.18
CA TYR A 45 -12.24 6.80 1.56
C TYR A 45 -12.66 8.02 2.38
N HIS A 46 -13.95 8.10 2.68
CA HIS A 46 -14.37 8.73 3.92
C HIS A 46 -13.76 7.84 5.00
N ALA A 47 -12.58 8.23 5.48
CA ALA A 47 -12.35 8.06 6.90
C ALA A 47 -13.52 8.80 7.55
N ASP A 48 -14.50 8.06 8.06
CA ASP A 48 -15.45 8.59 9.03
C ASP A 48 -14.62 9.39 10.03
N ASP A 49 -14.62 10.71 9.89
CA ASP A 49 -14.11 11.68 10.85
C ASP A 49 -15.15 11.74 11.98
N ASP A 50 -15.37 10.59 12.60
CA ASP A 50 -16.15 10.40 13.83
C ASP A 50 -15.14 10.13 14.97
N ASP A 51 -14.04 10.89 14.98
CA ASP A 51 -13.14 11.03 16.13
C ASP A 51 -13.35 12.41 16.78
N GLU A 52 -14.61 12.83 16.92
CA GLU A 52 -14.97 13.84 17.91
C GLU A 52 -15.15 13.16 19.28
N GLY A 53 -14.05 12.90 19.98
CA GLY A 53 -14.11 12.85 21.45
C GLY A 53 -13.35 11.75 22.21
N MET A 54 -12.23 11.22 21.72
CA MET A 54 -11.29 10.54 22.61
C MET A 54 -10.44 11.58 23.35
N ASP A 55 -11.01 12.11 24.43
CA ASP A 55 -10.32 12.88 25.46
C ASP A 55 -9.14 12.06 26.00
N HIS A 56 -7.95 12.27 25.45
CA HIS A 56 -6.68 11.78 26.00
C HIS A 56 -6.23 12.62 27.22
N GLY A 57 -7.20 13.09 28.00
CA GLY A 57 -7.01 13.71 29.30
C GLY A 57 -6.65 12.65 30.34
N ASP A 58 -5.39 12.70 30.76
CA ASP A 58 -4.87 12.14 32.02
C ASP A 58 -4.46 10.66 32.01
N MET A 59 -3.41 10.33 31.25
CA MET A 59 -2.49 9.26 31.66
C MET A 59 -1.42 9.84 32.60
N ASN A 60 -1.78 9.93 33.88
CA ASN A 60 -0.85 10.22 34.96
C ASN A 60 0.20 9.09 35.07
N HIS A 61 1.38 9.29 34.49
CA HIS A 61 2.58 8.45 34.69
C HIS A 61 3.22 8.70 36.07
N GLY A 62 2.41 8.77 37.12
CA GLY A 62 2.80 9.27 38.44
C GLY A 62 3.13 8.22 39.50
N ASP A 63 3.12 6.92 39.20
CA ASP A 63 3.53 5.91 40.18
C ASP A 63 3.98 4.59 39.53
N MET A 64 5.18 4.59 38.95
CA MET A 64 5.98 3.36 38.83
C MET A 64 7.04 3.40 39.91
N ASN A 65 6.66 2.98 41.11
CA ASN A 65 7.59 2.58 42.16
C ASN A 65 8.44 1.40 41.64
N HIS A 66 9.65 1.68 41.16
CA HIS A 66 10.71 0.69 40.94
C HIS A 66 11.30 0.25 42.30
N GLY A 67 10.44 -0.28 43.16
CA GLY A 67 10.80 -0.92 44.41
C GLY A 67 11.18 -2.37 44.15
N ASP A 68 12.46 -2.68 44.33
CA ASP A 68 13.08 -4.01 44.36
C ASP A 68 13.18 -4.77 43.02
N MET A 69 14.22 -4.44 42.26
CA MET A 69 14.97 -5.47 41.54
C MET A 69 16.12 -5.94 42.45
N ASP A 70 15.86 -6.99 43.23
CA ASP A 70 16.87 -7.79 43.89
C ASP A 70 17.67 -8.56 42.82
N HIS A 71 18.89 -8.11 42.53
CA HIS A 71 19.87 -8.88 41.77
C HIS A 71 20.74 -9.69 42.76
N GLY A 72 20.09 -10.61 43.46
CA GLY A 72 20.68 -11.55 44.40
C GLY A 72 20.95 -12.91 43.74
N SER A 73 22.16 -13.07 43.21
CA SER A 73 22.98 -14.29 43.14
C SER A 73 22.27 -15.67 43.13
N GLU A 74 22.41 -16.42 42.04
CA GLU A 74 22.72 -17.85 42.14
C GLU A 74 23.88 -18.18 41.20
N GLY A 75 25.04 -18.44 41.83
CA GLY A 75 26.27 -18.85 41.19
C GLY A 75 26.13 -20.25 40.61
N ASN A 76 26.57 -20.39 39.36
CA ASN A 76 26.65 -21.65 38.68
C ASN A 76 28.13 -22.08 38.68
N ASP A 77 28.56 -22.74 39.76
CA ASP A 77 29.88 -23.36 39.87
C ASP A 77 29.76 -24.89 39.92
N HIS A 78 30.69 -25.52 39.18
CA HIS A 78 30.90 -26.94 38.87
C HIS A 78 30.56 -28.01 39.91
#